data_AF-A0A966W0T1-F1
#
_entry.id   AF-A0A966W0T1-F1
#
_cell.length_a   1.000
_cell.length_b   1.000
_cell.length_c   1.000
_cell.angle_alpha   90.00
_cell.angle_beta   90.00
_cell.angle_gamma   90.00
#
_symmetry.space_group_name_H-M   'P 1'
#
loop_
_entity.id
_entity.type
_entity.pdbx_description
1 polymer ?
#
loop_
_entity_poly.entity_id
_entity_poly.type
_entity_poly.pdbx_seq_one_letter_code
_entity_poly.pdbx_strand_id
1 'polypeptide(L)'
;MKHFLGYLLLCALSVQVRPAESAPDRVTAVPAEVRAEFKLADHYQKFISAGGLPVVGSAKVNDVSLLEARFLILQMIGHRPEVLTAMATNKVRFAIMAANEFTTDIPEHSDLSPKLYWDKRGH
;
A
#
# COMPACT_ATOMS: atom_id res chain seq x y z
N MET A 1 -2.51 -16.01 61.60
CA MET A 1 -3.72 -16.70 61.10
C MET A 1 -4.65 -15.58 60.60
N LYS A 2 -4.91 -15.33 59.31
CA LYS A 2 -5.09 -16.20 58.15
C LYS A 2 -5.01 -15.34 56.85
N HIS A 3 -4.26 -15.84 55.85
CA HIS A 3 -4.29 -15.62 54.38
C HIS A 3 -4.07 -14.19 53.80
N PHE A 4 -2.96 -13.84 53.13
CA PHE A 4 -2.37 -14.28 51.82
C PHE A 4 -3.25 -14.00 50.56
N LEU A 5 -2.73 -13.11 49.70
CA LEU A 5 -2.50 -13.33 48.25
C LEU A 5 -3.50 -12.80 47.19
N GLY A 6 -2.94 -12.07 46.21
CA GLY A 6 -3.37 -12.03 44.80
C GLY A 6 -4.28 -10.84 44.42
N TYR A 7 -4.08 -10.09 43.34
CA TYR A 7 -3.25 -10.28 42.16
C TYR A 7 -3.09 -8.89 41.50
N LEU A 8 -1.85 -8.42 41.39
CA LEU A 8 -1.45 -7.26 40.62
C LEU A 8 -1.58 -7.62 39.14
N LEU A 9 -2.76 -7.43 38.54
CA LEU A 9 -2.97 -7.65 37.10
C LEU A 9 -2.53 -6.39 36.34
N LEU A 10 -1.22 -6.21 36.25
CA LEU A 10 -0.60 -5.25 35.34
C LEU A 10 -0.88 -5.73 33.91
N CYS A 11 -1.90 -5.18 33.28
CA CYS A 11 -2.25 -5.45 31.89
C CYS A 11 -1.17 -4.81 31.01
N ALA A 12 -0.07 -5.54 30.79
CA ALA A 12 0.93 -5.20 29.80
C ALA A 12 0.30 -5.32 28.42
N LEU A 13 -0.25 -4.22 27.89
CA LEU A 13 -0.40 -4.07 26.45
C LEU A 13 1.01 -4.09 25.86
N SER A 14 1.47 -5.29 25.48
CA SER A 14 2.59 -5.41 24.57
C SER A 14 2.15 -4.79 23.25
N VAL A 15 2.46 -3.51 23.04
CA VAL A 15 2.56 -2.95 21.69
C VAL A 15 3.64 -3.76 21.01
N GLN A 16 3.22 -4.73 20.20
CA GLN A 16 4.13 -5.46 19.33
C GLN A 16 4.60 -4.47 18.28
N VAL A 17 5.76 -3.85 18.52
CA VAL A 17 6.48 -3.12 17.48
C VAL A 17 6.88 -4.18 16.47
N ARG A 18 6.10 -4.31 15.39
CA ARG A 18 6.51 -5.12 14.23
C ARG A 18 7.86 -4.56 13.79
N PRO A 19 8.92 -5.37 13.74
CA PRO A 19 10.17 -4.95 13.14
C PRO A 19 9.83 -4.40 11.75
N ALA A 20 10.39 -3.24 11.40
CA ALA A 20 10.31 -2.74 10.04
C ALA A 20 10.99 -3.78 9.16
N GLU A 21 10.19 -4.69 8.60
CA GLU A 21 10.62 -5.64 7.59
C GLU A 21 11.33 -4.81 6.53
N SER A 22 12.60 -5.13 6.27
CA SER A 22 13.41 -4.39 5.32
C SER A 22 12.67 -4.39 4.00
N ALA A 23 12.02 -3.26 3.68
CA ALA A 23 11.19 -3.17 2.50
C ALA A 23 12.03 -3.60 1.29
N PRO A 24 11.52 -4.48 0.42
CA PRO A 24 12.27 -4.90 -0.75
C PRO A 24 12.67 -3.66 -1.54
N ASP A 25 13.97 -3.46 -1.75
CA ASP A 25 14.51 -2.34 -2.54
C ASP A 25 14.39 -2.58 -4.05
N ARG A 26 13.56 -3.55 -4.43
CA ARG A 26 13.28 -3.94 -5.81
C ARG A 26 11.79 -4.16 -5.98
N VAL A 27 11.31 -3.93 -7.19
CA VAL A 27 9.96 -4.31 -7.59
C VAL A 27 9.84 -5.83 -7.58
N THR A 28 8.75 -6.34 -7.03
CA THR A 28 8.42 -7.76 -7.04
C THR A 28 7.04 -7.98 -7.66
N ALA A 29 6.68 -9.25 -7.86
CA ALA A 29 5.27 -9.59 -8.01
C ALA A 29 4.51 -9.23 -6.72
N VAL A 30 3.19 -8.97 -6.84
CA VAL A 30 2.33 -8.70 -5.68
C VAL A 30 2.29 -9.94 -4.78
N PRO A 31 2.76 -9.87 -3.52
CA PRO A 31 2.67 -11.00 -2.59
C PRO A 31 1.22 -11.40 -2.30
N ALA A 32 0.97 -12.68 -2.03
CA ALA A 32 -0.38 -13.21 -1.84
C ALA A 32 -1.09 -12.56 -0.63
N GLU A 33 -0.33 -12.36 0.44
CA GLU A 33 -0.76 -11.68 1.66
C GLU A 33 -1.16 -10.22 1.39
N VAL A 34 -0.37 -9.47 0.62
CA VAL A 34 -0.69 -8.08 0.24
C VAL A 34 -1.92 -8.06 -0.65
N ARG A 35 -2.03 -8.98 -1.63
CA ARG A 35 -3.20 -9.10 -2.50
C ARG A 35 -4.47 -9.33 -1.69
N ALA A 36 -4.44 -10.28 -0.77
CA ALA A 36 -5.58 -10.60 0.09
C ALA A 36 -5.93 -9.44 1.02
N GLU A 37 -4.92 -8.85 1.67
CA GLU A 37 -5.10 -7.76 2.64
C GLU A 37 -5.72 -6.51 2.02
N PHE A 38 -5.29 -6.14 0.81
CA PHE A 38 -5.72 -4.94 0.10
C PHE A 38 -6.80 -5.22 -0.96
N LYS A 39 -7.26 -6.48 -1.08
CA LYS A 39 -8.24 -6.94 -2.08
C LYS A 39 -7.87 -6.51 -3.50
N LEU A 40 -6.59 -6.70 -3.86
CA LEU A 40 -6.06 -6.24 -5.14
C LEU A 40 -6.55 -7.13 -6.28
N ALA A 41 -7.12 -6.51 -7.31
CA ALA A 41 -7.49 -7.18 -8.54
C ALA A 41 -6.27 -7.78 -9.28
N ASP A 42 -6.51 -8.77 -10.12
CA ASP A 42 -5.49 -9.43 -10.94
C ASP A 42 -4.82 -8.49 -11.95
N HIS A 43 -5.40 -7.31 -12.22
CA HIS A 43 -4.72 -6.27 -12.99
C HIS A 43 -3.35 -5.89 -12.39
N TYR A 44 -3.24 -5.84 -11.06
CA TYR A 44 -2.00 -5.49 -10.38
C TYR A 44 -1.05 -6.69 -10.34
N GLN A 45 0.10 -6.52 -11.00
CA GLN A 45 1.10 -7.57 -11.15
C GLN A 45 2.46 -7.17 -10.55
N LYS A 46 2.69 -5.87 -10.34
CA LYS A 46 3.93 -5.32 -9.78
C LYS A 46 3.67 -4.63 -8.45
N PHE A 47 4.61 -4.75 -7.53
CA PHE A 47 4.52 -4.23 -6.17
C PHE A 47 5.87 -3.74 -5.65
N ILE A 48 5.82 -2.66 -4.87
CA ILE A 48 6.87 -2.28 -3.92
C ILE A 48 6.23 -1.61 -2.69
N SER A 49 6.86 -1.74 -1.52
CA SER A 49 6.39 -1.10 -0.29
C SER A 49 7.06 0.26 -0.05
N ALA A 50 6.26 1.30 0.16
CA ALA A 50 6.71 2.61 0.63
C ALA A 50 6.33 2.76 2.11
N GLY A 51 7.18 2.25 3.03
CA GLY A 51 6.94 2.36 4.46
C GLY A 51 5.63 1.71 4.94
N GLY A 52 5.22 0.62 4.28
CA GLY A 52 3.96 -0.09 4.55
C GLY A 52 2.81 0.29 3.61
N LEU A 53 2.90 1.42 2.89
CA LEU A 53 1.93 1.77 1.84
C LEU A 53 2.24 0.96 0.56
N PRO A 54 1.29 0.15 0.04
CA PRO A 54 1.49 -0.55 -1.22
C PRO A 54 1.56 0.42 -2.39
N VAL A 55 2.64 0.34 -3.17
CA VAL A 55 2.76 0.93 -4.50
C VAL A 55 2.60 -0.21 -5.50
N VAL A 56 1.57 -0.13 -6.34
CA VAL A 56 1.17 -1.23 -7.23
C VAL A 56 1.03 -0.75 -8.67
N GLY A 57 1.23 -1.66 -9.62
CA GLY A 57 1.07 -1.37 -11.04
C GLY A 57 0.74 -2.62 -11.85
N SER A 58 0.28 -2.42 -13.07
CA SER A 58 0.07 -3.51 -14.03
C SER A 58 1.39 -4.10 -14.52
N ALA A 59 1.33 -5.19 -15.28
CA ALA A 59 2.51 -5.76 -15.93
C ALA A 59 3.16 -4.79 -16.95
N LYS A 60 2.41 -3.81 -17.46
CA LYS A 60 2.88 -2.84 -18.47
C LYS A 60 3.71 -1.70 -17.86
N VAL A 61 3.58 -1.45 -16.56
CA VAL A 61 4.28 -0.36 -15.88
C VAL A 61 5.78 -0.69 -15.81
N ASN A 62 6.65 0.29 -16.05
CA ASN A 62 8.09 0.11 -15.90
C ASN A 62 8.47 0.04 -14.40
N ASP A 63 9.36 -0.88 -14.01
CA ASP A 63 9.79 -1.04 -12.62
C ASP A 63 10.40 0.25 -12.05
N VAL A 64 11.11 1.02 -12.90
CA VAL A 64 11.68 2.33 -12.53
C VAL A 64 10.58 3.28 -12.06
N SER A 65 9.38 3.22 -12.63
CA SER A 65 8.26 4.08 -12.22
C SER A 65 7.79 3.76 -10.80
N LEU A 66 7.79 2.49 -10.38
CA LEU A 66 7.42 2.11 -9.01
C LEU A 66 8.51 2.52 -8.01
N LEU A 67 9.78 2.37 -8.38
CA LEU A 67 10.92 2.80 -7.58
C LEU A 67 10.90 4.33 -7.38
N GLU A 68 10.67 5.09 -8.44
CA GLU A 68 10.57 6.55 -8.39
C GLU A 68 9.38 7.00 -7.54
N ALA A 69 8.20 6.39 -7.72
CA ALA A 69 7.03 6.71 -6.90
C ALA A 69 7.30 6.43 -5.41
N ARG A 70 7.94 5.29 -5.08
CA ARG A 70 8.36 4.99 -3.71
C ARG A 70 9.31 6.06 -3.18
N PHE A 71 10.32 6.44 -3.95
CA PHE A 71 11.27 7.48 -3.57
C PHE A 71 10.54 8.80 -3.26
N LEU A 72 9.68 9.27 -4.17
CA LEU A 72 8.92 10.50 -4.01
C LEU A 72 7.97 10.45 -2.81
N ILE A 73 7.25 9.35 -2.60
CA ILE A 73 6.37 9.18 -1.42
C ILE A 73 7.17 9.31 -0.13
N LEU A 74 8.33 8.66 -0.05
CA LEU A 74 9.20 8.72 1.14
C LEU A 74 9.83 10.11 1.33
N GLN A 75 10.10 10.85 0.26
CA GLN A 75 10.53 12.25 0.37
C GLN A 75 9.40 13.18 0.82
N MET A 76 8.19 13.01 0.26
CA MET A 76 7.02 13.85 0.58
C MET A 76 6.52 13.65 2.01
N ILE A 77 6.59 12.43 2.55
CA ILE A 77 6.13 12.17 3.93
C ILE A 77 7.05 12.81 4.97
N GLY A 78 8.33 13.00 4.65
CA GLY A 78 9.32 13.60 5.53
C GLY A 78 9.41 12.87 6.88
N HIS A 79 9.16 13.60 7.96
CA HIS A 79 9.34 13.13 9.34
C HIS A 79 8.10 12.41 9.93
N ARG A 80 7.09 12.08 9.10
CA ARG A 80 5.81 11.52 9.57
C ARG A 80 5.48 10.13 9.00
N PRO A 81 6.33 9.11 9.20
CA PRO A 81 6.13 7.77 8.65
C PRO A 81 4.84 7.09 9.15
N GLU A 82 4.31 7.49 10.29
CA GLU A 82 3.06 6.98 10.86
C GLU A 82 1.85 7.24 9.94
N VAL A 83 1.92 8.27 9.08
CA VAL A 83 0.86 8.57 8.11
C VAL A 83 0.75 7.47 7.05
N LEU A 84 1.87 6.93 6.56
CA LEU A 84 1.86 5.81 5.62
C LEU A 84 1.26 4.55 6.25
N THR A 85 1.57 4.32 7.53
CA THR A 85 0.97 3.23 8.31
C THR A 85 -0.54 3.42 8.46
N ALA A 86 -1.00 4.64 8.76
CA ALA A 86 -2.41 4.96 8.85
C ALA A 86 -3.13 4.79 7.50
N MET A 87 -2.52 5.22 6.40
CA MET A 87 -3.05 5.02 5.04
C MET A 87 -3.18 3.52 4.71
N ALA A 88 -2.13 2.73 4.96
CA ALA A 88 -2.14 1.29 4.74
C ALA A 88 -3.20 0.58 5.59
N THR A 89 -3.34 0.97 6.86
CA THR A 89 -4.38 0.45 7.77
C THR A 89 -5.79 0.70 7.21
N ASN A 90 -5.99 1.85 6.57
CA ASN A 90 -7.24 2.22 5.90
C ASN A 90 -7.36 1.67 4.47
N LYS A 91 -6.53 0.69 4.09
CA LYS A 91 -6.56 0.00 2.77
C LYS A 91 -6.32 0.92 1.57
N VAL A 92 -5.62 2.04 1.79
CA VAL A 92 -5.15 2.91 0.72
C VAL A 92 -3.97 2.23 0.02
N ARG A 93 -3.88 2.43 -1.30
CA ARG A 93 -2.80 1.98 -2.17
C ARG A 93 -2.45 3.09 -3.14
N PHE A 94 -1.20 3.13 -3.60
CA PHE A 94 -0.75 4.01 -4.65
C PHE A 94 -0.65 3.22 -5.95
N ALA A 95 -1.60 3.43 -6.87
CA ALA A 95 -1.63 2.75 -8.15
C ALA A 95 -0.93 3.58 -9.23
N ILE A 96 -0.01 2.96 -9.98
CA ILE A 96 0.67 3.57 -11.12
C ILE A 96 0.08 3.02 -12.41
N MET A 97 -0.24 3.93 -13.32
CA MET A 97 -0.68 3.63 -14.68
C MET A 97 0.50 3.72 -15.65
N ALA A 98 0.60 2.77 -16.58
CA ALA A 98 1.49 2.88 -17.72
C ALA A 98 1.05 4.02 -18.65
N ALA A 99 1.96 4.53 -19.49
CA ALA A 99 1.67 5.66 -20.38
C ALA A 99 0.48 5.41 -21.34
N ASN A 100 0.26 4.15 -21.69
CA ASN A 100 -0.81 3.67 -22.56
C ASN A 100 -2.02 3.08 -21.81
N GLU A 101 -2.10 3.29 -20.50
CA GLU A 101 -3.28 2.98 -19.68
C GLU A 101 -4.05 4.27 -19.38
N PHE A 102 -5.36 4.12 -19.26
CA PHE A 102 -6.31 5.20 -19.01
C PHE A 102 -7.11 4.93 -17.75
N THR A 103 -7.84 5.95 -17.26
CA THR A 103 -8.56 5.92 -15.99
C THR A 103 -9.42 4.67 -15.87
N THR A 104 -10.17 4.34 -16.91
CA THR A 104 -11.07 3.18 -16.93
C THR A 104 -10.37 1.82 -17.05
N ASP A 105 -9.08 1.79 -17.37
CA ASP A 105 -8.29 0.55 -17.36
C ASP A 105 -7.89 0.15 -15.92
N ILE A 106 -7.99 1.09 -14.97
CA ILE A 106 -7.82 0.82 -13.54
C ILE A 106 -9.08 0.12 -13.01
N PRO A 107 -8.97 -1.06 -12.35
CA PRO A 107 -10.11 -1.85 -11.90
C PRO A 107 -11.14 -1.06 -11.08
N GLU A 108 -10.67 -0.17 -10.22
CA GLU A 108 -11.44 0.70 -9.33
C GLU A 108 -12.28 1.75 -10.06
N HIS A 109 -12.04 1.93 -11.36
CA HIS A 109 -12.66 2.94 -12.21
C HIS A 109 -13.22 2.32 -13.50
N SER A 110 -13.27 0.99 -13.58
CA SER A 110 -13.68 0.25 -14.78
C SER A 110 -15.17 0.37 -15.11
N ASP A 111 -15.98 0.79 -14.14
CA ASP A 111 -17.42 1.03 -14.25
C ASP A 111 -17.77 2.45 -14.73
N LEU A 112 -16.78 3.34 -14.84
CA LEU A 112 -17.00 4.72 -15.27
C LEU A 112 -17.43 4.78 -16.75
N SER A 113 -18.58 5.40 -16.99
CA SER A 113 -19.20 5.53 -18.30
C SER A 113 -19.63 6.98 -18.58
N PRO A 114 -19.53 7.47 -19.84
CA PRO A 114 -18.90 6.80 -20.97
C PRO A 114 -17.37 6.85 -20.89
N LYS A 115 -16.70 5.75 -21.28
CA LYS A 115 -15.23 5.60 -21.23
C LYS A 115 -14.47 6.79 -21.80
N LEU A 116 -14.90 7.26 -22.98
CA LEU A 116 -14.28 8.38 -23.69
C LEU A 116 -14.30 9.69 -22.91
N TYR A 117 -15.24 9.89 -21.99
CA TYR A 117 -15.26 11.08 -21.14
C TYR A 117 -14.19 10.98 -20.04
N TRP A 118 -14.13 9.84 -19.35
CA TRP A 118 -13.25 9.62 -18.20
C TRP A 118 -11.77 9.39 -18.56
N ASP A 119 -11.50 8.93 -19.79
CA ASP A 119 -10.15 8.72 -20.30
C ASP A 119 -9.52 9.98 -20.91
N LYS A 120 -10.28 11.07 -21.04
CA LYS A 120 -9.72 12.35 -21.50
C LYS A 120 -8.77 12.91 -20.44
N ARG A 121 -7.51 13.10 -20.82
CA ARG A 121 -6.54 13.91 -20.06
C ARG A 121 -6.70 15.38 -20.47
N GLY A 122 -6.44 16.31 -19.54
CA GLY A 122 -6.65 17.74 -19.73
C GLY A 122 -6.18 18.25 -21.10
N HIS A 123 -7.05 19.05 -21.74
CA HIS A 123 -6.81 19.67 -23.04
C HIS A 123 -6.03 20.98 -22.91
#